data_AF-A0A831PLZ5-F1
#
_entry.id   AF-A0A831PLZ5-F1
#
_cell.length_a   1.000
_cell.length_b   1.000
_cell.length_c   1.000
_cell.angle_alpha   90.00
_cell.angle_beta   90.00
_cell.angle_gamma   90.00
#
_symmetry.space_group_name_H-M   'P 1'
#
loop_
_entity.id
_entity.type
_entity.pdbx_description
1 polymer ?
#
loop_
_entity_poly.entity_id
_entity_poly.type
_entity_poly.pdbx_seq_one_letter_code
_entity_poly.pdbx_strand_id
1 'polypeptide(L)'
;MQEIFQYRNGNGILHRMNPITKIAGVTAVVILAVLSADPLFLAAMTAAILALGIAGGVGRDLLRQVPLLAFLGGFLILITVLTIQIGDVILDGPVVVTEGSVSFGLALALRFCAMIFAFQVLVATTMPTALVGALRTLKFPADYALMALIAL
;
A
#
# COMPACT_ATOMS: atom_id res chain seq x y z
N MET A 1 7.99 11.02 -26.81
CA MET A 1 7.29 11.39 -25.56
C MET A 1 6.03 10.51 -25.41
N GLN A 2 6.17 9.22 -25.11
CA GLN A 2 5.07 8.24 -25.26
C GLN A 2 4.81 7.31 -24.06
N GLU A 3 5.39 7.54 -22.88
CA GLU A 3 5.27 6.55 -21.77
C GLU A 3 4.83 7.18 -20.43
N ILE A 4 3.85 8.09 -20.43
CA ILE A 4 3.28 8.65 -19.17
C ILE A 4 1.95 7.99 -18.79
N PHE A 5 1.32 7.25 -19.70
CA PHE A 5 0.10 6.51 -19.40
C PHE A 5 0.44 5.06 -19.02
N GLN A 6 0.90 4.87 -17.78
CA GLN A 6 1.07 3.55 -17.17
C GLN A 6 -0.28 2.88 -16.84
N TYR A 7 -1.32 3.20 -17.60
CA TYR A 7 -2.62 2.57 -17.51
C TYR A 7 -2.68 1.44 -18.52
N ARG A 8 -2.60 0.20 -18.04
CA ARG A 8 -2.74 -0.97 -18.90
C ARG A 8 -4.19 -1.44 -18.85
N ASN A 9 -4.89 -1.38 -19.99
CA ASN A 9 -6.20 -2.02 -20.16
C ASN A 9 -6.06 -3.52 -19.82
N GLY A 10 -6.58 -3.91 -18.65
CA GLY A 10 -6.51 -5.27 -18.15
C GLY A 10 -7.92 -5.78 -17.89
N ASN A 11 -8.31 -6.92 -18.48
CA ASN A 11 -9.66 -7.49 -18.39
C ASN A 11 -9.97 -8.18 -17.04
N GLY A 12 -9.25 -7.84 -15.96
CA GLY A 12 -9.39 -8.48 -14.64
C GLY A 12 -10.69 -8.12 -13.92
N ILE A 13 -11.16 -8.98 -13.01
CA ILE A 13 -12.38 -8.75 -12.20
C ILE A 13 -12.31 -7.41 -11.45
N LEU A 14 -11.12 -7.05 -10.96
CA LEU A 14 -10.88 -5.78 -10.29
C LEU A 14 -11.10 -4.59 -11.23
N HIS A 15 -10.88 -4.73 -12.53
CA HIS A 15 -11.06 -3.64 -13.51
C HIS A 15 -12.53 -3.26 -13.73
N ARG A 16 -13.46 -4.21 -13.52
CA ARG A 16 -14.90 -3.98 -13.72
C ARG A 16 -15.61 -3.38 -12.50
N MET A 17 -14.93 -3.30 -11.35
CA MET A 17 -15.50 -2.73 -10.14
C MET A 17 -15.56 -1.20 -10.18
N ASN A 18 -16.62 -0.63 -9.60
CA ASN A 18 -16.82 0.81 -9.51
C ASN A 18 -15.62 1.49 -8.80
N PRO A 19 -14.99 2.53 -9.38
CA PRO A 19 -13.86 3.23 -8.80
C PRO A 19 -14.06 3.66 -7.34
N ILE A 20 -15.29 4.07 -6.98
CA ILE A 20 -15.63 4.49 -5.61
C ILE A 20 -15.46 3.34 -4.61
N THR A 21 -15.88 2.12 -4.97
CA THR A 21 -15.74 0.93 -4.13
C THR A 21 -14.27 0.55 -3.93
N LYS A 22 -13.44 0.73 -4.96
CA LYS A 22 -11.99 0.50 -4.84
C LYS A 22 -11.33 1.51 -3.91
N ILE A 23 -11.67 2.80 -4.06
CA ILE A 23 -11.19 3.86 -3.18
C ILE A 23 -11.59 3.54 -1.73
N ALA A 24 -12.86 3.21 -1.50
CA ALA A 24 -13.34 2.81 -0.17
C ALA A 24 -12.60 1.58 0.38
N GLY A 25 -12.33 0.57 -0.45
CA GLY A 25 -11.56 -0.62 -0.06
C GLY A 25 -10.12 -0.28 0.33
N VAL A 26 -9.43 0.55 -0.44
CA VAL A 26 -8.07 1.01 -0.11
C VAL A 26 -8.06 1.87 1.15
N THR A 27 -9.02 2.78 1.29
CA THR A 27 -9.18 3.58 2.51
C THR A 27 -9.40 2.68 3.73
N ALA A 28 -10.25 1.65 3.61
CA ALA A 28 -10.47 0.68 4.69
C ALA A 28 -9.18 -0.08 5.05
N VAL A 29 -8.42 -0.52 4.06
CA VAL A 29 -7.11 -1.18 4.28
C VAL A 29 -6.14 -0.24 5.00
N VAL A 30 -6.05 1.03 4.60
CA VAL A 30 -5.18 2.02 5.24
C VAL A 30 -5.60 2.23 6.69
N ILE A 31 -6.89 2.40 6.96
CA ILE A 31 -7.42 2.56 8.33
C ILE A 31 -7.09 1.33 9.17
N LEU A 32 -7.39 0.12 8.67
CA LEU A 32 -7.10 -1.14 9.37
C LEU A 32 -5.60 -1.31 9.62
N ALA A 33 -4.76 -0.96 8.65
CA ALA A 33 -3.31 -0.99 8.81
C ALA A 33 -2.88 -0.07 9.95
N VAL A 34 -3.36 1.17 9.99
CA VAL A 34 -3.02 2.17 11.02
C VAL A 34 -3.54 1.81 12.41
N LEU A 35 -4.70 1.15 12.53
CA LEU A 35 -5.21 0.71 13.83
C LEU A 35 -4.55 -0.58 14.34
N SER A 36 -3.99 -1.40 13.45
CA SER A 36 -3.46 -2.72 13.82
C SER A 36 -1.99 -2.66 14.22
N ALA A 37 -1.66 -3.06 15.44
CA ALA A 37 -0.27 -3.20 15.91
C ALA A 37 0.27 -4.64 15.76
N ASP A 38 -0.60 -5.61 15.48
CA ASP A 38 -0.25 -7.02 15.42
C ASP A 38 0.47 -7.38 14.10
N PRO A 39 1.73 -7.87 14.15
CA PRO A 39 2.49 -8.21 12.95
C PRO A 39 1.85 -9.33 12.12
N LEU A 40 1.18 -10.29 12.78
CA LEU A 40 0.57 -11.44 12.11
C LEU A 40 -0.66 -10.98 11.32
N PHE A 41 -1.47 -10.10 11.89
CA PHE A 41 -2.60 -9.49 11.19
C PHE A 41 -2.15 -8.68 9.97
N LEU A 42 -1.11 -7.86 10.13
CA LEU A 42 -0.56 -7.08 9.02
C LEU A 42 0.05 -7.98 7.93
N ALA A 43 0.64 -9.12 8.29
CA ALA A 43 1.17 -10.11 7.35
C ALA A 43 0.06 -10.75 6.53
N ALA A 44 -1.00 -11.22 7.20
CA ALA A 44 -2.18 -11.76 6.55
C ALA A 44 -2.83 -10.75 5.61
N MET A 45 -2.95 -9.49 6.05
CA MET A 45 -3.53 -8.42 5.24
C MET A 45 -2.67 -8.10 4.00
N THR A 46 -1.36 -7.99 4.16
CA THR A 46 -0.42 -7.75 3.05
C THR A 46 -0.49 -8.89 2.03
N ALA A 47 -0.52 -10.14 2.51
CA ALA A 47 -0.66 -11.32 1.64
C ALA A 47 -2.01 -11.35 0.92
N ALA A 48 -3.11 -10.98 1.58
CA ALA A 48 -4.43 -10.88 0.98
C ALA A 48 -4.46 -9.83 -0.14
N ILE A 49 -3.87 -8.65 0.08
CA ILE A 49 -3.75 -7.60 -0.94
C ILE A 49 -2.92 -8.08 -2.13
N LEU A 50 -1.82 -8.79 -1.88
CA LEU A 50 -0.98 -9.36 -2.93
C LEU A 50 -1.76 -10.39 -3.76
N ALA A 51 -2.52 -11.28 -3.10
CA ALA A 51 -3.38 -12.25 -3.78
C ALA A 51 -4.47 -11.58 -4.62
N LEU A 52 -5.12 -10.54 -4.09
CA LEU A 52 -6.09 -9.74 -4.83
C LEU A 52 -5.45 -9.01 -6.02
N GLY A 53 -4.23 -8.50 -5.87
CA GLY A 53 -3.46 -7.87 -6.95
C GLY A 53 -3.11 -8.86 -8.06
N ILE A 54 -2.72 -10.09 -7.71
CA ILE A 54 -2.46 -11.16 -8.67
C ILE A 54 -3.76 -11.53 -9.41
N ALA A 55 -4.86 -11.73 -8.68
CA ALA A 55 -6.18 -12.01 -9.28
C ALA A 55 -6.70 -10.85 -10.15
N GLY A 56 -6.31 -9.60 -9.82
CA GLY A 56 -6.62 -8.40 -10.58
C GLY A 56 -5.73 -8.18 -11.82
N GLY A 57 -4.72 -9.02 -12.05
CA GLY A 57 -3.80 -8.91 -13.18
C GLY A 57 -2.65 -7.91 -13.00
N VAL A 58 -2.49 -7.33 -11.81
CA VAL A 58 -1.43 -6.35 -11.46
C VAL A 58 -0.30 -6.94 -10.63
N GLY A 59 -0.31 -8.26 -10.39
CA GLY A 59 0.70 -8.95 -9.58
C GLY A 59 2.16 -8.72 -10.03
N ARG A 60 2.41 -8.51 -11.33
CA ARG A 60 3.78 -8.21 -11.84
C ARG A 60 4.30 -6.86 -11.34
N ASP A 61 3.46 -5.85 -11.28
CA ASP A 61 3.84 -4.52 -10.79
C ASP A 61 4.08 -4.54 -9.28
N LEU A 62 3.24 -5.27 -8.53
CA LEU A 62 3.47 -5.49 -7.10
C LEU A 62 4.80 -6.23 -6.86
N LEU A 63 5.06 -7.33 -7.57
CA LEU A 63 6.30 -8.10 -7.45
C LEU A 63 7.54 -7.28 -7.80
N ARG A 64 7.44 -6.35 -8.76
CA ARG A 64 8.54 -5.45 -9.12
C ARG A 64 8.88 -4.45 -8.01
N GLN A 65 7.92 -4.13 -7.13
CA GLN A 65 8.14 -3.25 -5.97
C GLN A 65 8.59 -3.98 -4.71
N VAL A 66 8.35 -5.29 -4.61
CA VAL A 66 8.82 -6.12 -3.49
C VAL A 66 10.29 -5.89 -3.12
N PRO A 67 11.28 -5.86 -4.05
CA PRO A 67 12.68 -5.65 -3.66
C PRO A 67 12.94 -4.28 -3.03
N LEU A 68 12.29 -3.23 -3.54
CA LEU A 68 12.40 -1.88 -2.97
C LEU A 68 11.76 -1.82 -1.58
N LEU A 69 10.58 -2.42 -1.43
CA LEU A 69 9.86 -2.48 -0.16
C LEU A 69 10.59 -3.34 0.88
N ALA A 70 11.20 -4.43 0.46
CA ALA A 70 12.00 -5.28 1.33
C ALA A 70 13.26 -4.55 1.82
N PHE A 71 13.93 -3.81 0.93
CA PHE A 71 15.06 -2.96 1.31
C PHE A 71 14.66 -1.87 2.31
N LEU A 72 13.57 -1.14 2.01
CA LEU A 72 13.06 -0.09 2.90
C LEU A 72 12.57 -0.65 4.24
N GLY A 73 11.86 -1.77 4.22
CA GLY A 73 11.35 -2.46 5.41
C GLY A 73 12.49 -2.99 6.28
N GLY A 74 13.51 -3.60 5.68
CA GLY A 74 14.71 -4.02 6.40
C GLY A 74 15.45 -2.86 7.04
N PHE A 75 15.56 -1.73 6.34
CA PHE A 75 16.17 -0.51 6.87
C PHE A 75 15.35 0.08 8.03
N LEU A 76 14.01 0.09 7.93
CA LEU A 76 13.13 0.53 9.01
C LEU A 76 13.25 -0.36 10.24
N ILE A 77 13.29 -1.68 10.06
CA ILE A 77 13.50 -2.63 11.17
C ILE A 77 14.85 -2.35 11.83
N LEU A 78 15.92 -2.16 11.04
CA LEU A 78 17.26 -1.87 11.55
C LEU A 78 17.29 -0.60 12.42
N ILE A 79 16.72 0.50 11.91
CA ILE A 79 16.62 1.75 12.68
C ILE A 79 15.77 1.56 13.93
N THR A 80 14.66 0.83 13.83
CA THR A 80 13.75 0.59 14.95
C THR A 80 14.45 -0.19 16.06
N VAL A 81 15.19 -1.24 15.72
CA VAL A 81 15.98 -2.03 16.68
C VAL A 81 17.09 -1.18 17.31
N LEU A 82 17.71 -0.26 16.57
CA LEU A 82 18.73 0.64 17.13
C LEU A 82 18.16 1.74 18.03
N THR A 83 16.95 2.22 17.73
CA THR A 83 16.38 3.41 18.40
C THR A 83 15.48 3.04 19.57
N ILE A 84 14.74 1.94 19.45
CA ILE A 84 13.70 1.54 20.39
C ILE A 84 14.19 0.29 21.12
N GLN A 85 14.34 0.40 22.43
CA GLN A 85 14.65 -0.72 23.31
C GLN A 85 13.47 -0.87 24.28
N ILE A 86 12.49 -1.68 23.90
CA ILE A 86 11.25 -1.91 24.68
C ILE A 86 11.09 -3.40 24.93
N GLY A 87 11.08 -3.80 26.20
CA GLY A 87 10.86 -5.18 26.63
C GLY A 87 12.13 -5.94 27.04
N ASP A 88 12.05 -7.27 27.05
CA ASP A 88 13.16 -8.16 27.41
C ASP A 88 14.22 -8.24 26.29
N VAL A 89 15.47 -8.15 26.71
CA VAL A 89 16.64 -8.26 25.84
C VAL A 89 16.81 -9.71 25.43
N ILE A 90 16.66 -9.99 24.13
CA ILE A 90 16.91 -11.33 23.58
C ILE A 90 18.41 -11.54 23.38
N LEU A 91 19.11 -10.48 23.00
CA LEU A 91 20.49 -10.53 22.58
C LEU A 91 21.24 -9.32 23.12
N ASP A 92 22.06 -9.58 24.14
CA ASP A 92 23.01 -8.63 24.71
C ASP A 92 24.34 -8.73 23.93
N GLY A 93 24.49 -7.88 22.92
CA GLY A 93 25.72 -7.72 22.14
C GLY A 93 26.07 -6.23 21.98
N PRO A 94 26.96 -5.84 21.04
CA PRO A 94 27.21 -4.42 20.73
C PRO A 94 25.96 -3.66 20.22
N VAL A 95 24.91 -4.40 19.85
CA VAL A 95 23.56 -3.89 19.60
C VAL A 95 22.60 -4.69 20.49
N VAL A 96 21.91 -3.99 21.38
CA VAL A 96 20.87 -4.57 22.24
C VAL A 96 19.63 -4.80 21.38
N VAL A 97 19.22 -6.07 21.21
CA VAL A 97 18.02 -6.43 20.45
C VAL A 97 16.94 -6.89 21.42
N THR A 98 15.78 -6.23 21.36
CA THR A 98 14.64 -6.47 22.25
C THR A 98 13.49 -7.15 21.49
N GLU A 99 12.71 -8.03 22.12
CA GLU A 99 11.52 -8.64 21.44
C GLU A 99 10.53 -7.58 20.96
N GLY A 100 10.29 -6.56 21.78
CA GLY A 100 9.40 -5.46 21.44
C GLY A 100 9.89 -4.64 20.25
N SER A 101 11.21 -4.47 20.09
CA SER A 101 11.76 -3.67 19.00
C SER A 101 11.67 -4.39 17.65
N VAL A 102 11.86 -5.71 17.64
CA VAL A 102 11.74 -6.52 16.42
C VAL A 102 10.29 -6.62 15.98
N SER A 103 9.38 -6.95 16.91
CA SER A 103 7.95 -7.04 16.61
C SER A 103 7.36 -5.70 16.15
N PHE A 104 7.73 -4.60 16.81
CA PHE A 104 7.28 -3.26 16.41
C PHE A 104 7.87 -2.83 15.06
N GLY A 105 9.17 -3.06 14.82
CA GLY A 105 9.80 -2.77 13.54
C GLY A 105 9.19 -3.57 12.39
N LEU A 106 8.88 -4.85 12.65
CA LEU A 106 8.21 -5.73 11.70
C LEU A 106 6.79 -5.22 11.40
N ALA A 107 5.99 -4.92 12.43
CA ALA A 107 4.67 -4.35 12.25
C ALA A 107 4.72 -3.05 11.43
N LEU A 108 5.68 -2.16 11.70
CA LEU A 108 5.84 -0.92 10.96
C LEU A 108 6.19 -1.16 9.49
N ALA A 109 7.16 -2.03 9.22
CA ALA A 109 7.54 -2.40 7.85
C ALA A 109 6.37 -3.01 7.08
N LEU A 110 5.63 -3.93 7.69
CA LEU A 110 4.45 -4.55 7.06
C LEU A 110 3.31 -3.55 6.85
N ARG A 111 3.10 -2.62 7.78
CA ARG A 111 2.13 -1.54 7.63
C ARG A 111 2.43 -0.71 6.38
N PHE A 112 3.68 -0.32 6.17
CA PHE A 112 4.09 0.38 4.95
C PHE A 112 3.87 -0.47 3.69
N CYS A 113 4.25 -1.74 3.70
CA CYS A 113 4.02 -2.66 2.58
C CYS A 113 2.52 -2.77 2.22
N ALA A 114 1.66 -2.96 3.21
CA ALA A 114 0.21 -3.08 3.01
C ALA A 114 -0.37 -1.80 2.37
N MET A 115 0.02 -0.62 2.88
CA MET A 115 -0.45 0.66 2.36
C MET A 115 0.03 0.91 0.93
N ILE A 116 1.31 0.63 0.63
CA ILE A 116 1.88 0.84 -0.70
C ILE A 116 1.26 -0.13 -1.71
N PHE A 117 1.08 -1.41 -1.37
CA PHE A 117 0.42 -2.35 -2.26
C PHE A 117 -1.04 -2.00 -2.51
N ALA A 118 -1.78 -1.59 -1.48
CA ALA A 118 -3.17 -1.15 -1.66
C ALA A 118 -3.26 0.04 -2.61
N PHE A 119 -2.37 1.03 -2.43
CA PHE A 119 -2.31 2.19 -3.31
C PHE A 119 -1.92 1.83 -4.75
N GLN A 120 -0.93 0.95 -4.93
CA GLN A 120 -0.54 0.45 -6.25
C GLN A 120 -1.68 -0.25 -6.98
N VAL A 121 -2.42 -1.11 -6.28
CA VAL A 121 -3.59 -1.79 -6.86
C VAL A 121 -4.63 -0.77 -7.33
N LEU A 122 -4.85 0.32 -6.58
CA LEU A 122 -5.76 1.39 -7.00
C LEU A 122 -5.26 2.08 -8.27
N VAL A 123 -4.02 2.56 -8.27
CA VAL A 123 -3.42 3.32 -9.39
C VAL A 123 -3.33 2.45 -10.65
N ALA A 124 -2.87 1.21 -10.53
CA ALA A 124 -2.71 0.32 -11.66
C ALA A 124 -4.06 -0.15 -12.26
N THR A 125 -5.14 -0.14 -11.49
CA THR A 125 -6.46 -0.61 -11.96
C THR A 125 -7.49 0.49 -12.20
N THR A 126 -7.15 1.77 -12.01
CA THR A 126 -8.10 2.88 -12.14
C THR A 126 -7.57 3.91 -13.12
N MET A 127 -8.37 4.22 -14.17
CA MET A 127 -8.01 5.29 -15.10
C MET A 127 -8.01 6.63 -14.37
N PRO A 128 -7.10 7.55 -14.71
CA PRO A 128 -7.15 8.92 -14.22
C PRO A 128 -8.51 9.59 -14.49
N THR A 129 -9.10 9.32 -15.66
CA THR A 129 -10.45 9.81 -16.03
C THR A 129 -11.56 9.25 -15.13
N ALA A 130 -11.44 7.99 -14.70
CA ALA A 130 -12.38 7.35 -13.77
C ALA A 130 -12.24 7.89 -12.34
N LEU A 131 -11.02 8.28 -11.93
CA LEU A 131 -10.75 9.00 -10.68
C LEU A 131 -11.42 10.38 -10.68
N VAL A 132 -11.28 11.14 -11.78
CA VAL A 132 -11.98 12.45 -11.93
C VAL A 132 -13.51 12.26 -11.92
N GLY A 133 -14.01 11.20 -12.57
CA GLY A 133 -15.43 10.83 -12.51
C GLY A 133 -15.90 10.55 -11.08
N ALA A 134 -15.12 9.80 -10.30
CA ALA A 134 -15.42 9.51 -8.89
C ALA A 134 -15.43 10.79 -8.03
N LEU A 135 -14.51 11.73 -8.26
CA LEU A 135 -14.48 13.04 -7.59
C LEU A 135 -15.76 13.85 -7.89
N ARG A 136 -16.23 13.84 -9.14
CA ARG A 136 -17.51 14.47 -9.50
C ARG A 136 -18.68 13.82 -8.77
N THR A 137 -18.71 12.50 -8.62
CA THR A 137 -19.76 11.80 -7.86
C THR A 137 -19.72 12.15 -6.36
N LEU A 138 -18.54 12.45 -5.82
CA LEU A 138 -18.37 12.91 -4.44
C LEU A 138 -18.80 14.37 -4.19
N LYS A 139 -19.40 15.05 -5.18
CA LYS A 139 -19.76 16.48 -5.16
C LYS A 139 -18.56 17.43 -4.97
N PHE A 140 -17.37 17.03 -5.41
CA PHE A 140 -16.22 17.93 -5.47
C PHE A 140 -16.52 19.07 -6.46
N PRO A 141 -16.08 20.33 -6.21
CA PRO A 141 -16.43 21.46 -7.07
C PRO A 141 -16.03 21.19 -8.52
N ALA A 142 -17.00 21.32 -9.43
CA ALA A 142 -16.86 20.89 -10.81
C ALA A 142 -15.72 21.60 -11.56
N ASP A 143 -15.38 22.82 -11.15
CA ASP A 143 -14.30 23.63 -11.72
C ASP A 143 -12.93 22.96 -11.55
N TYR A 144 -12.64 22.39 -10.38
CA TYR A 144 -11.40 21.67 -10.14
C TYR A 144 -11.35 20.34 -10.89
N ALA A 145 -12.48 19.65 -11.00
CA ALA A 145 -12.58 18.41 -11.77
C ALA A 145 -12.39 18.65 -13.28
N LEU A 146 -12.88 19.78 -13.81
CA LEU A 146 -12.65 20.20 -15.19
C LEU A 146 -11.19 20.62 -15.43
N MET A 147 -10.60 21.40 -14.52
CA MET A 147 -9.18 21.76 -14.60
C MET A 147 -8.29 20.51 -14.64
N ALA A 148 -8.55 19.53 -13.77
CA ALA A 148 -7.81 18.27 -13.75
C ALA A 148 -7.96 17.45 -15.05
N LEU A 149 -9.12 17.54 -15.73
CA LEU A 149 -9.38 16.83 -16.98
C LEU A 149 -8.72 17.50 -18.19
N ILE A 150 -8.59 18.83 -18.19
CA ILE A 150 -7.90 19.59 -19.26
C ILE A 150 -6.38 19.46 -19.12
N ALA A 151 -5.87 19.32 -17.90
CA ALA A 151 -4.44 19.14 -17.63
C ALA A 151 -3.91 17.74 -17.95
N LEU A 152 -4.80 16.77 -18.20
CA LEU A 152 -4.48 15.37 -18.48
C LEU A 152 -4.35 15.13 -19.99
#